data_AF-H2Z6K0-F1
#
_entry.id   AF-H2Z6K0-F1
#
_cell.length_a   1.000
_cell.length_b   1.000
_cell.length_c   1.000
_cell.angle_alpha   90.00
_cell.angle_beta   90.00
_cell.angle_gamma   90.00
#
_symmetry.space_group_name_H-M   'P 1'
#
loop_
_entity.id
_entity.type
_entity.pdbx_description
1 polymer ?
#
loop_
_entity_poly.entity_id
_entity_poly.type
_entity_poly.pdbx_seq_one_letter_code
_entity_poly.pdbx_strand_id
1 'polypeptide(L)'
;MQSGSNLTEICPSDTTSGVILCAGSSSIHSHSFELASSSGRKVILRSLIKLTHRRKVLQILELYAQVYEDLLAIPVVCGRKTEKEKFAGGDYTTTVEAFISASGRGIQGATSHHLGQNFSKMFDISFEDPNQPGEKCFAYQNSWGITTRTIGVMVMVHGDDKGLVLPPKVANIQVVVIPCGVTASMSDADKQTLHSKCEEYVAKLKAVGVRVKGDTRDNYSPGWKFNHWELKGVPIRLEVGPRDLKQQQCVVVLRHNGAKSTIPDADVSTSIPELLDTVQKEMKAKAVTDLSNNMMVADTWEDFLKFLDQGKIIQAPFCLEGPAEDWIKTNSARDQDLVAGAPSMGAKSLCIPFKPLKELAPGQMCISGNGKPAKAYCLFGRSY
;
A
#
# COMPACT_ATOMS: atom_id res chain seq x y z
N MET A 1 23.70 -27.34 32.66
CA MET A 1 23.94 -26.06 33.36
C MET A 1 23.43 -24.94 32.46
N GLN A 2 22.53 -24.15 33.00
CA GLN A 2 21.85 -23.03 32.33
C GLN A 2 22.84 -21.92 31.98
N SER A 3 22.62 -21.26 30.84
CA SER A 3 22.74 -19.81 30.75
C SER A 3 21.92 -19.32 29.55
N GLY A 4 20.66 -18.96 29.83
CA GLY A 4 19.87 -18.14 28.92
C GLY A 4 20.31 -16.69 29.06
N SER A 5 20.43 -15.98 27.94
CA SER A 5 20.59 -14.54 27.92
C SER A 5 19.40 -13.92 27.20
N ASN A 6 18.54 -13.28 28.00
CA ASN A 6 17.45 -12.42 27.58
C ASN A 6 17.97 -11.25 26.73
N LEU A 7 17.33 -10.98 25.60
CA LEU A 7 17.46 -9.70 24.90
C LEU A 7 16.44 -8.74 25.52
N THR A 8 16.92 -7.92 26.46
CA THR A 8 16.19 -6.78 27.01
C THR A 8 16.12 -5.65 25.98
N GLU A 9 14.90 -5.16 25.77
CA GLU A 9 14.58 -3.90 25.09
C GLU A 9 15.31 -2.73 25.74
N ILE A 10 15.89 -1.85 24.92
CA ILE A 10 16.17 -0.47 25.29
C ILE A 10 15.64 0.41 24.17
N CYS A 11 14.45 0.97 24.38
CA CYS A 11 13.95 2.14 23.66
C CYS A 11 14.57 3.39 24.29
N PRO A 12 15.19 4.28 23.50
CA PRO A 12 15.22 5.70 23.83
C PRO A 12 14.04 6.39 23.15
N SER A 13 13.21 7.03 23.96
CA SER A 13 12.30 8.09 23.57
C SER A 13 13.08 9.24 22.94
N ASP A 14 12.87 9.51 21.66
CA ASP A 14 12.70 10.88 21.17
C ASP A 14 12.26 10.91 19.71
N THR A 15 11.31 11.82 19.46
CA THR A 15 10.69 12.11 18.17
C THR A 15 11.69 12.68 17.18
N THR A 16 11.98 11.97 16.10
CA THR A 16 12.28 12.52 14.76
C THR A 16 12.31 11.39 13.73
N SER A 17 11.85 11.69 12.52
CA SER A 17 11.73 10.81 11.34
C SER A 17 12.83 9.75 11.22
N GLY A 18 12.53 8.50 11.59
CA GLY A 18 13.45 7.38 11.52
C GLY A 18 13.14 6.45 10.34
N VAL A 19 14.06 6.38 9.37
CA VAL A 19 14.12 5.26 8.43
C VAL A 19 14.63 4.03 9.20
N ILE A 20 13.80 3.00 9.32
CA ILE A 20 14.22 1.75 9.97
C ILE A 20 15.12 0.98 8.99
N LEU A 21 16.43 1.08 9.17
CA LEU A 21 17.43 0.25 8.49
C LEU A 21 17.64 -1.04 9.28
N CYS A 22 17.09 -2.16 8.81
CA CYS A 22 17.42 -3.49 9.34
C CYS A 22 18.54 -4.12 8.49
N ALA A 23 19.75 -4.23 9.05
CA ALA A 23 20.82 -5.04 8.48
C ALA A 23 20.74 -6.47 9.04
N GLY A 24 20.27 -7.43 8.24
CA GLY A 24 20.23 -8.85 8.63
C GLY A 24 21.39 -9.64 8.02
N SER A 25 22.32 -10.11 8.83
CA SER A 25 23.30 -11.14 8.46
C SER A 25 22.65 -12.53 8.62
N SER A 26 22.93 -13.45 7.69
CA SER A 26 22.41 -14.82 7.74
C SER A 26 23.53 -15.79 7.38
N SER A 27 23.90 -16.67 8.31
CA SER A 27 24.79 -17.82 8.10
C SER A 27 24.00 -18.99 7.51
N ILE A 28 24.59 -19.75 6.59
CA ILE A 28 23.95 -20.96 6.01
C ILE A 28 24.98 -22.09 5.91
N HIS A 29 24.59 -23.28 6.40
CA HIS A 29 25.28 -24.57 6.23
C HIS A 29 25.09 -25.13 4.81
N SER A 30 26.16 -25.70 4.26
CA SER A 30 26.21 -26.28 2.92
C SER A 30 25.64 -27.72 2.88
N HIS A 31 24.77 -27.98 1.90
CA HIS A 31 24.50 -29.34 1.41
C HIS A 31 25.03 -29.49 -0.01
N SER A 32 25.63 -30.65 -0.24
CA SER A 32 26.59 -30.97 -1.29
C SER A 32 25.98 -31.05 -2.68
N PHE A 33 26.57 -30.32 -3.63
CA PHE A 33 26.51 -30.61 -5.07
C PHE A 33 27.94 -30.65 -5.59
N GLU A 34 28.37 -31.83 -6.01
CA GLU A 34 29.71 -32.09 -6.49
C GLU A 34 29.66 -32.38 -7.99
N LEU A 35 30.23 -31.45 -8.79
CA LEU A 35 30.82 -31.61 -10.13
C LEU A 35 30.88 -30.24 -10.85
N ALA A 36 31.80 -29.39 -10.40
CA ALA A 36 32.32 -28.26 -11.19
C ALA A 36 33.78 -28.03 -10.80
N SER A 37 34.62 -27.60 -11.74
CA SER A 37 36.02 -27.21 -11.51
C SER A 37 36.12 -26.11 -10.44
N SER A 38 37.28 -25.92 -9.82
CA SER A 38 37.48 -24.92 -8.75
C SER A 38 37.16 -23.48 -9.20
N SER A 39 37.38 -23.16 -10.48
CA SER A 39 36.95 -21.88 -11.09
C SER A 39 35.43 -21.82 -11.29
N GLY A 40 34.81 -22.92 -11.72
CA GLY A 40 33.36 -23.04 -11.88
C GLY A 40 32.60 -22.90 -10.56
N ARG A 41 33.08 -23.53 -9.47
CA ARG A 41 32.47 -23.41 -8.12
C ARG A 41 32.50 -21.97 -7.59
N LYS A 42 33.58 -21.22 -7.82
CA LYS A 42 33.72 -19.80 -7.41
C LYS A 42 32.72 -18.89 -8.14
N VAL A 43 32.53 -19.09 -9.45
CA VAL A 43 31.54 -18.33 -10.24
C VAL A 43 30.12 -18.65 -9.77
N ILE A 44 29.83 -19.93 -9.50
CA ILE A 44 28.52 -20.38 -9.01
C ILE A 44 28.20 -19.78 -7.63
N LEU A 45 29.14 -19.79 -6.68
CA LEU A 45 28.91 -19.24 -5.34
C LEU A 45 28.69 -17.72 -5.34
N ARG A 46 29.50 -16.95 -6.10
CA ARG A 46 29.30 -15.50 -6.28
C ARG A 46 27.92 -15.21 -6.91
N SER A 47 27.51 -16.06 -7.85
CA SER A 47 26.20 -15.96 -8.48
C SER A 47 25.07 -16.29 -7.49
N LEU A 48 25.23 -17.31 -6.63
CA LEU A 48 24.29 -17.68 -5.58
C LEU A 48 24.13 -16.58 -4.52
N ILE A 49 25.22 -15.98 -4.05
CA ILE A 49 25.16 -14.87 -3.08
C ILE A 49 24.41 -13.68 -3.70
N LYS A 50 24.76 -13.31 -4.94
CA LYS A 50 24.06 -12.26 -5.68
C LYS A 50 22.58 -12.59 -5.89
N LEU A 51 22.26 -13.84 -6.19
CA LEU A 51 20.88 -14.33 -6.33
C LEU A 51 20.10 -14.22 -5.00
N THR A 52 20.70 -14.57 -3.87
CA THR A 52 20.06 -14.47 -2.54
C THR A 52 19.77 -13.02 -2.18
N HIS A 53 20.69 -12.09 -2.43
CA HIS A 53 20.46 -10.66 -2.17
C HIS A 53 19.37 -10.09 -3.08
N ARG A 54 19.34 -10.48 -4.36
CA ARG A 54 18.28 -10.12 -5.29
C ARG A 54 16.92 -10.67 -4.86
N ARG A 55 16.87 -11.89 -4.33
CA ARG A 55 15.64 -12.49 -3.77
C ARG A 55 15.12 -11.67 -2.57
N LYS A 56 16.00 -11.27 -1.64
CA LYS A 56 15.61 -10.44 -0.48
C LYS A 56 14.96 -9.12 -0.92
N VAL A 57 15.47 -8.47 -1.98
CA VAL A 57 14.86 -7.24 -2.52
C VAL A 57 13.40 -7.45 -2.94
N LEU A 58 13.13 -8.56 -3.64
CA LEU A 58 11.78 -8.90 -4.10
C LEU A 58 10.86 -9.37 -2.96
N GLN A 59 11.39 -10.09 -1.97
CA GLN A 59 10.63 -10.47 -0.77
C GLN A 59 10.13 -9.24 -0.01
N ILE A 60 11.01 -8.26 0.21
CA ILE A 60 10.60 -7.00 0.87
C ILE A 60 9.59 -6.23 0.01
N LEU A 61 9.76 -6.21 -1.31
CA LEU A 61 8.80 -5.58 -2.21
C LEU A 61 7.41 -6.23 -2.10
N GLU A 62 7.35 -7.55 -2.00
CA GLU A 62 6.10 -8.29 -1.81
C GLU A 62 5.45 -7.97 -0.45
N LEU A 63 6.23 -7.86 0.63
CA LEU A 63 5.71 -7.39 1.92
C LEU A 63 5.12 -5.99 1.82
N TYR A 64 5.75 -5.08 1.07
CA TYR A 64 5.16 -3.76 0.82
C TYR A 64 3.86 -3.83 0.03
N ALA A 65 3.79 -4.67 -1.00
CA ALA A 65 2.55 -4.90 -1.72
C ALA A 65 1.45 -5.42 -0.78
N GLN A 66 1.75 -6.37 0.12
CA GLN A 66 0.81 -6.88 1.13
C GLN A 66 0.35 -5.80 2.12
N VAL A 67 1.23 -4.88 2.54
CA VAL A 67 0.82 -3.75 3.38
C VAL A 67 -0.25 -2.91 2.66
N TYR A 68 -0.02 -2.55 1.40
CA TYR A 68 -1.01 -1.78 0.62
C TYR A 68 -2.28 -2.57 0.35
N GLU A 69 -2.16 -3.79 -0.14
CA GLU A 69 -3.27 -4.58 -0.63
C GLU A 69 -4.09 -5.20 0.49
N ASP A 70 -3.44 -5.82 1.47
CA ASP A 70 -4.11 -6.64 2.47
C ASP A 70 -4.50 -5.85 3.70
N LEU A 71 -3.74 -4.81 4.08
CA LEU A 71 -4.08 -3.93 5.20
C LEU A 71 -4.85 -2.69 4.73
N LEU A 72 -4.34 -1.98 3.71
CA LEU A 72 -4.91 -0.71 3.27
C LEU A 72 -5.98 -0.84 2.18
N ALA A 73 -6.19 -2.05 1.63
CA ALA A 73 -7.14 -2.29 0.54
C ALA A 73 -6.85 -1.46 -0.72
N ILE A 74 -5.58 -1.26 -1.05
CA ILE A 74 -5.11 -0.45 -2.20
C ILE A 74 -4.31 -1.34 -3.14
N PRO A 75 -4.68 -1.45 -4.43
CA PRO A 75 -3.87 -2.15 -5.41
C PRO A 75 -2.60 -1.37 -5.74
N VAL A 76 -1.52 -2.09 -6.02
CA VAL A 76 -0.23 -1.50 -6.42
C VAL A 76 0.34 -2.18 -7.65
N VAL A 77 1.14 -1.43 -8.41
CA VAL A 77 1.95 -1.96 -9.51
C VAL A 77 3.38 -2.15 -9.01
N CYS A 78 3.81 -3.41 -8.93
CA CYS A 78 5.20 -3.74 -8.63
C CYS A 78 6.06 -3.63 -9.89
N GLY A 79 7.19 -2.96 -9.79
CA GLY A 79 8.11 -2.82 -10.92
C GLY A 79 9.51 -2.36 -10.53
N ARG A 80 10.33 -2.13 -11.55
CA ARG A 80 11.69 -1.59 -11.42
C ARG A 80 11.72 -0.14 -11.89
N LYS A 81 12.43 0.75 -11.19
CA LYS A 81 12.67 2.11 -11.70
C LYS A 81 13.58 2.09 -12.93
N THR A 82 13.42 3.07 -13.81
CA THR A 82 14.38 3.32 -14.89
C THR A 82 15.73 3.71 -14.29
N GLU A 83 16.80 3.71 -15.10
CA GLU A 83 18.12 4.12 -14.63
C GLU A 83 18.16 5.59 -14.16
N LYS A 84 17.22 6.42 -14.61
CA LYS A 84 17.11 7.82 -14.21
C LYS A 84 16.38 8.00 -12.87
N GLU A 85 15.32 7.23 -12.64
CA GLU A 85 14.48 7.33 -11.44
C GLU A 85 14.90 6.34 -10.33
N LYS A 86 15.95 5.52 -10.54
CA LYS A 86 16.49 4.66 -9.49
C LYS A 86 17.29 5.47 -8.47
N PHE A 87 17.49 4.88 -7.29
CA PHE A 87 18.46 5.42 -6.33
C PHE A 87 19.88 5.36 -6.92
N ALA A 88 20.54 6.52 -7.04
CA ALA A 88 21.83 6.66 -7.71
C ALA A 88 22.95 5.79 -7.09
N GLY A 89 22.90 5.54 -5.78
CA GLY A 89 23.87 4.68 -5.09
C GLY A 89 23.63 3.18 -5.29
N GLY A 90 22.52 2.77 -5.89
CA GLY A 90 22.14 1.37 -6.06
C GLY A 90 22.35 0.83 -7.48
N ASP A 91 22.57 -0.49 -7.58
CA ASP A 91 22.58 -1.21 -8.85
C ASP A 91 21.21 -1.09 -9.53
N TYR A 92 20.14 -1.39 -8.79
CA TYR A 92 18.77 -1.21 -9.23
C TYR A 92 17.81 -0.93 -8.08
N THR A 93 16.66 -0.33 -8.41
CA THR A 93 15.58 -0.01 -7.47
C THR A 93 14.28 -0.65 -7.92
N THR A 94 13.61 -1.36 -7.03
CA THR A 94 12.23 -1.82 -7.20
C THR A 94 11.28 -0.97 -6.39
N THR A 95 10.04 -0.87 -6.83
CA THR A 95 9.05 0.07 -6.31
C THR A 95 7.66 -0.53 -6.36
N VAL A 96 6.80 -0.13 -5.42
CA VAL A 96 5.35 -0.30 -5.51
C VAL A 96 4.74 1.05 -5.87
N GLU A 97 4.07 1.13 -7.02
CA GLU A 97 3.41 2.34 -7.49
C GLU A 97 1.91 2.24 -7.19
N ALA A 98 1.35 3.26 -6.53
CA ALA A 98 -0.08 3.44 -6.35
C ALA A 98 -0.59 4.56 -7.27
N PHE A 99 -1.90 4.68 -7.42
CA PHE A 99 -2.53 5.67 -8.27
C PHE A 99 -3.67 6.38 -7.53
N ILE A 100 -3.74 7.70 -7.70
CA ILE A 100 -4.80 8.54 -7.15
C ILE A 100 -5.65 9.06 -8.33
N SER A 101 -6.84 8.47 -8.51
CA SER A 101 -7.75 8.83 -9.61
C SER A 101 -8.26 10.26 -9.52
N ALA A 102 -8.55 10.74 -8.31
CA ALA A 102 -9.05 12.10 -8.09
C ALA A 102 -8.11 13.21 -8.62
N SER A 103 -6.79 12.96 -8.62
CA SER A 103 -5.80 13.90 -9.16
C SER A 103 -5.14 13.44 -10.46
N GLY A 104 -5.46 12.22 -10.92
CA GLY A 104 -4.85 11.61 -12.10
C GLY A 104 -3.35 11.42 -11.99
N ARG A 105 -2.84 11.10 -10.78
CA ARG A 105 -1.40 11.03 -10.49
C ARG A 105 -0.98 9.68 -9.91
N GLY A 106 0.15 9.19 -10.41
CA GLY A 106 0.90 8.11 -9.78
C GLY A 106 1.59 8.59 -8.51
N ILE A 107 1.86 7.67 -7.59
CA ILE A 107 2.62 7.92 -6.38
C ILE A 107 3.43 6.70 -5.99
N GLN A 108 4.74 6.90 -5.81
CA GLN A 108 5.60 5.86 -5.26
C GLN A 108 5.21 5.59 -3.81
N GLY A 109 4.86 4.33 -3.52
CA GLY A 109 4.42 3.90 -2.20
C GLY A 109 5.54 3.41 -1.28
N ALA A 110 6.47 2.61 -1.82
CA ALA A 110 7.64 2.11 -1.11
C ALA A 110 8.74 1.69 -2.09
N THR A 111 9.98 1.58 -1.59
CA THR A 111 11.15 1.20 -2.40
C THR A 111 11.97 0.10 -1.76
N SER A 112 12.54 -0.76 -2.60
CA SER A 112 13.51 -1.78 -2.20
C SER A 112 14.66 -1.78 -3.20
N HIS A 113 15.88 -1.63 -2.71
CA HIS A 113 17.07 -1.34 -3.51
C HIS A 113 18.04 -2.50 -3.40
N HIS A 114 18.57 -2.93 -4.54
CA HIS A 114 19.82 -3.69 -4.56
C HIS A 114 20.96 -2.69 -4.69
N LEU A 115 21.80 -2.60 -3.67
CA LEU A 115 22.89 -1.62 -3.62
C LEU A 115 24.18 -2.13 -4.28
N GLY A 116 24.21 -3.40 -4.66
CA GLY A 116 25.41 -4.04 -5.17
C GLY A 116 26.50 -3.98 -4.11
N GLN A 117 27.69 -3.54 -4.53
CA GLN A 117 28.84 -3.32 -3.65
C GLN A 117 29.23 -1.84 -3.56
N ASN A 118 28.43 -0.92 -4.09
CA ASN A 118 28.80 0.50 -4.20
C ASN A 118 29.14 1.10 -2.83
N PHE A 119 28.26 0.89 -1.84
CA PHE A 119 28.46 1.37 -0.48
C PHE A 119 29.52 0.57 0.28
N SER A 120 29.59 -0.75 0.10
CA SER A 120 30.59 -1.57 0.77
C SER A 120 32.02 -1.19 0.38
N LYS A 121 32.25 -0.79 -0.88
CA LYS A 121 33.54 -0.26 -1.33
C LYS A 121 33.80 1.15 -0.78
N MET A 122 32.77 2.00 -0.77
CA MET A 122 32.87 3.37 -0.26
C MET A 122 33.19 3.43 1.24
N PHE A 123 32.64 2.50 2.03
CA PHE A 123 32.78 2.43 3.49
C PHE A 123 33.71 1.31 3.97
N ASP A 124 34.47 0.70 3.06
CA ASP A 124 35.40 -0.41 3.32
C ASP A 124 34.79 -1.61 4.10
N ILE A 125 33.52 -1.92 3.85
CA ILE A 125 32.80 -3.05 4.46
C ILE A 125 33.21 -4.34 3.73
N SER A 126 34.20 -5.02 4.30
CA SER A 126 34.81 -6.22 3.73
C SER A 126 34.75 -7.42 4.67
N PHE A 127 34.94 -8.62 4.10
CA PHE A 127 34.97 -9.89 4.81
C PHE A 127 35.96 -10.85 4.14
N GLU A 128 36.43 -11.84 4.89
CA GLU A 128 37.21 -12.96 4.36
C GLU A 128 36.26 -14.06 3.87
N ASP A 129 36.36 -14.44 2.60
CA ASP A 129 35.65 -15.59 2.05
C ASP A 129 36.52 -16.85 2.26
N PRO A 130 36.05 -17.88 2.99
CA PRO A 130 36.77 -19.14 3.14
C PRO A 130 37.13 -19.82 1.80
N ASN A 131 36.42 -19.48 0.72
CA ASN A 131 36.69 -19.99 -0.63
C ASN A 131 37.70 -19.13 -1.42
N GLN A 132 38.04 -17.96 -0.89
CA GLN A 132 39.02 -17.02 -1.45
C GLN A 132 39.94 -16.50 -0.33
N PRO A 133 40.68 -17.40 0.35
CA PRO A 133 41.58 -17.00 1.43
C PRO A 133 42.61 -16.00 0.90
N GLY A 134 42.75 -14.87 1.60
CA GLY A 134 43.65 -13.77 1.23
C GLY A 134 43.08 -12.73 0.26
N GLU A 135 41.86 -12.90 -0.27
CA GLU A 135 41.20 -11.89 -1.11
C GLU A 135 40.20 -11.05 -0.29
N LYS A 136 40.36 -9.72 -0.32
CA LYS A 136 39.43 -8.80 0.35
C LYS A 136 38.10 -8.76 -0.42
N CYS A 137 37.08 -9.43 0.12
CA CYS A 137 35.75 -9.47 -0.49
C CYS A 137 34.85 -8.36 0.08
N PHE A 138 34.06 -7.69 -0.77
CA PHE A 138 33.14 -6.64 -0.34
C PHE A 138 31.69 -7.13 -0.21
N ALA A 139 31.00 -6.69 0.83
CA ALA A 139 29.63 -7.13 1.12
C ALA A 139 28.62 -6.67 0.05
N TYR A 140 27.74 -7.56 -0.39
CA TYR A 140 26.55 -7.13 -1.14
C TYR A 140 25.52 -6.54 -0.17
N GLN A 141 24.96 -5.38 -0.52
CA GLN A 141 24.03 -4.68 0.35
C GLN A 141 22.68 -4.45 -0.34
N ASN A 142 21.65 -4.30 0.49
CA ASN A 142 20.31 -3.90 0.11
C ASN A 142 19.85 -2.82 1.10
N SER A 143 18.92 -1.96 0.68
CA SER A 143 18.18 -1.07 1.57
C SER A 143 16.73 -1.00 1.10
N TRP A 144 15.81 -0.65 1.97
CA TRP A 144 14.39 -0.54 1.66
C TRP A 144 13.71 0.43 2.61
N GLY A 145 12.61 1.02 2.16
CA GLY A 145 11.89 2.02 2.95
C GLY A 145 10.41 2.10 2.58
N ILE A 146 9.60 2.28 3.62
CA ILE A 146 8.18 2.63 3.57
C ILE A 146 7.95 3.72 4.60
N THR A 147 7.06 4.67 4.32
CA THR A 147 6.85 5.86 5.18
C THR A 147 5.37 6.07 5.47
N THR A 148 5.05 7.04 6.32
CA THR A 148 3.67 7.49 6.59
C THR A 148 2.95 8.06 5.37
N ARG A 149 3.64 8.24 4.23
CA ARG A 149 3.02 8.46 2.92
C ARG A 149 1.89 7.46 2.65
N THR A 150 2.04 6.22 3.08
CA THR A 150 1.02 5.15 2.99
C THR A 150 -0.35 5.59 3.53
N ILE A 151 -0.35 6.31 4.66
CA ILE A 151 -1.58 6.82 5.29
C ILE A 151 -2.23 7.88 4.38
N GLY A 152 -1.43 8.80 3.83
CA GLY A 152 -1.93 9.80 2.87
C GLY A 152 -2.52 9.16 1.62
N VAL A 153 -1.87 8.12 1.08
CA VAL A 153 -2.39 7.36 -0.07
C VAL A 153 -3.72 6.71 0.27
N MET A 154 -3.85 6.05 1.42
CA MET A 154 -5.10 5.44 1.87
C MET A 154 -6.24 6.46 1.97
N VAL A 155 -5.96 7.65 2.52
CA VAL A 155 -6.95 8.72 2.61
C VAL A 155 -7.40 9.19 1.23
N MET A 156 -6.45 9.39 0.29
CA MET A 156 -6.76 9.85 -1.06
C MET A 156 -7.47 8.82 -1.94
N VAL A 157 -7.23 7.52 -1.71
CA VAL A 157 -7.86 6.43 -2.48
C VAL A 157 -9.29 6.16 -2.01
N HIS A 158 -9.53 6.13 -0.70
CA HIS A 158 -10.83 5.69 -0.16
C HIS A 158 -11.75 6.84 0.27
N GLY A 159 -11.20 8.02 0.57
CA GLY A 159 -11.98 9.17 1.04
C GLY A 159 -13.08 9.60 0.08
N ASP A 160 -14.14 10.18 0.62
CA ASP A 160 -15.27 10.72 -0.14
C ASP A 160 -15.72 12.08 0.42
N ASP A 161 -16.78 12.66 -0.15
CA ASP A 161 -17.30 13.97 0.24
C ASP A 161 -17.81 14.04 1.69
N LYS A 162 -18.00 12.89 2.35
CA LYS A 162 -18.39 12.82 3.77
C LYS A 162 -17.19 12.72 4.70
N GLY A 163 -15.99 12.49 4.18
CA GLY A 163 -14.73 12.45 4.93
C GLY A 163 -13.96 11.15 4.76
N LEU A 164 -13.34 10.69 5.86
CA LEU A 164 -12.53 9.48 5.85
C LEU A 164 -13.39 8.24 5.59
N VAL A 165 -12.80 7.25 4.91
CA VAL A 165 -13.33 5.88 4.77
C VAL A 165 -12.17 4.94 5.08
N LEU A 166 -12.17 4.35 6.28
CA LEU A 166 -11.04 3.55 6.73
C LEU A 166 -11.25 2.06 6.42
N PRO A 167 -10.25 1.37 5.87
CA PRO A 167 -10.28 -0.09 5.79
C PRO A 167 -10.37 -0.71 7.20
N PRO A 168 -11.24 -1.70 7.42
CA PRO A 168 -11.45 -2.33 8.72
C PRO A 168 -10.20 -2.82 9.46
N LYS A 169 -9.16 -3.26 8.74
CA LYS A 169 -7.92 -3.76 9.37
C LYS A 169 -7.08 -2.67 10.03
N VAL A 170 -7.20 -1.42 9.58
CA VAL A 170 -6.42 -0.28 10.10
C VAL A 170 -7.27 0.76 10.83
N ALA A 171 -8.60 0.62 10.82
CA ALA A 171 -9.50 1.50 11.55
C ALA A 171 -9.33 1.33 13.07
N ASN A 172 -9.00 2.41 13.80
CA ASN A 172 -8.88 2.35 15.27
C ASN A 172 -10.19 1.91 15.93
N ILE A 173 -11.32 2.42 15.43
CA ILE A 173 -12.67 1.96 15.79
C ILE A 173 -13.28 1.37 14.52
N GLN A 174 -13.63 0.09 14.57
CA GLN A 174 -14.26 -0.65 13.49
C GLN A 174 -15.78 -0.48 13.51
N VAL A 175 -16.36 -0.44 14.71
CA VAL A 175 -17.80 -0.40 14.92
C VAL A 175 -18.16 0.68 15.93
N VAL A 176 -19.14 1.51 15.62
CA VAL A 176 -19.75 2.44 16.59
C VAL A 176 -21.20 2.07 16.86
N VAL A 177 -21.57 1.92 18.14
CA VAL A 177 -22.93 1.61 18.58
C VAL A 177 -23.60 2.91 19.05
N ILE A 178 -24.75 3.25 18.45
CA ILE A 178 -25.44 4.53 18.69
C ILE A 178 -26.89 4.25 19.07
N PRO A 179 -27.35 4.69 20.26
CA PRO A 179 -28.76 4.68 20.59
C PRO A 179 -29.50 5.74 19.75
N CYS A 180 -30.61 5.32 19.16
CA CYS A 180 -31.44 6.10 18.25
C CYS A 180 -32.87 6.18 18.79
N GLY A 181 -33.62 7.22 18.41
CA GLY A 181 -35.04 7.33 18.74
C GLY A 181 -35.33 7.64 20.21
N VAL A 182 -34.36 8.15 20.97
CA VAL A 182 -34.59 8.67 22.33
C VAL A 182 -35.37 9.98 22.24
N THR A 183 -36.61 9.99 22.72
CA THR A 183 -37.47 11.18 22.77
C THR A 183 -37.62 11.70 24.20
N ALA A 184 -37.96 12.97 24.35
CA ALA A 184 -38.25 13.57 25.66
C ALA A 184 -39.44 12.89 26.36
N SER A 185 -40.33 12.25 25.60
CA SER A 185 -41.50 11.50 26.07
C SER A 185 -41.20 10.04 26.47
N MET A 186 -39.98 9.57 26.27
CA MET A 186 -39.58 8.19 26.58
C MET A 186 -39.35 8.04 28.08
N SER A 187 -39.86 6.96 28.67
CA SER A 187 -39.68 6.68 30.10
C SER A 187 -38.20 6.42 30.42
N ASP A 188 -37.76 6.74 31.64
CA ASP A 188 -36.37 6.51 32.03
C ASP A 188 -36.03 5.01 32.08
N ALA A 189 -37.01 4.15 32.35
CA ALA A 189 -36.85 2.69 32.28
C ALA A 189 -36.58 2.21 30.84
N ASP A 190 -37.31 2.74 29.85
CA ASP A 190 -37.09 2.39 28.44
C ASP A 190 -35.74 2.91 27.96
N LYS A 191 -35.33 4.13 28.36
CA LYS A 191 -34.00 4.68 28.06
C LYS A 191 -32.92 3.77 28.63
N GLN A 192 -33.03 3.39 29.90
CA GLN A 192 -32.07 2.51 30.55
C GLN A 192 -31.97 1.16 29.84
N THR A 193 -33.10 0.61 29.39
CA THR A 193 -33.13 -0.64 28.60
C THR A 193 -32.36 -0.49 27.29
N LEU A 194 -32.54 0.63 26.58
CA LEU A 194 -31.82 0.93 25.33
C LEU A 194 -30.31 1.07 25.54
N HIS A 195 -29.90 1.82 26.57
CA HIS A 195 -28.49 1.99 26.91
C HIS A 195 -27.85 0.66 27.32
N SER A 196 -28.53 -0.12 28.15
CA SER A 196 -28.06 -1.45 28.57
C SER A 196 -27.88 -2.37 27.37
N LYS A 197 -28.75 -2.31 26.36
CA LYS A 197 -28.57 -3.09 25.14
C LYS A 197 -27.37 -2.64 24.31
N CYS A 198 -27.13 -1.33 24.22
CA CYS A 198 -25.94 -0.81 23.54
C CYS A 198 -24.66 -1.30 24.22
N GLU A 199 -24.63 -1.30 25.55
CA GLU A 199 -23.52 -1.84 26.35
C GLU A 199 -23.34 -3.35 26.15
N GLU A 200 -24.44 -4.11 26.07
CA GLU A 200 -24.44 -5.54 25.74
C GLU A 200 -23.77 -5.79 24.38
N TYR A 201 -24.13 -5.04 23.33
CA TYR A 201 -23.49 -5.16 22.02
C TYR A 201 -22.01 -4.81 22.04
N VAL A 202 -21.64 -3.74 22.75
CA VAL A 202 -20.23 -3.36 22.91
C VAL A 202 -19.46 -4.50 23.59
N ALA A 203 -20.00 -5.10 24.64
CA ALA A 203 -19.37 -6.22 25.34
C ALA A 203 -19.25 -7.47 24.45
N LYS A 204 -20.33 -7.86 23.76
CA LYS A 204 -20.38 -8.99 22.82
C LYS A 204 -19.35 -8.85 21.70
N LEU A 205 -19.24 -7.67 21.10
CA LEU A 205 -18.31 -7.41 20.00
C LEU A 205 -16.85 -7.34 20.49
N LYS A 206 -16.59 -6.76 21.66
CA LYS A 206 -15.25 -6.81 22.27
C LYS A 206 -14.81 -8.25 22.55
N ALA A 207 -15.72 -9.11 23.02
CA ALA A 207 -15.41 -10.51 23.32
C ALA A 207 -14.94 -11.32 22.11
N VAL A 208 -15.36 -10.93 20.89
CA VAL A 208 -14.90 -11.52 19.62
C VAL A 208 -13.78 -10.72 18.95
N GLY A 209 -13.14 -9.79 19.67
CA GLY A 209 -11.96 -9.05 19.21
C GLY A 209 -12.23 -7.84 18.32
N VAL A 210 -13.49 -7.41 18.17
CA VAL A 210 -13.85 -6.22 17.38
C VAL A 210 -13.55 -4.95 18.16
N ARG A 211 -12.89 -3.98 17.51
CA ARG A 211 -12.63 -2.66 18.08
C ARG A 211 -13.89 -1.79 18.03
N VAL A 212 -14.71 -1.88 19.07
CA VAL A 212 -16.02 -1.23 19.14
C VAL A 212 -16.09 -0.12 20.19
N LYS A 213 -16.88 0.92 19.91
CA LYS A 213 -17.20 2.01 20.84
C LYS A 213 -18.70 2.31 20.88
N GLY A 214 -19.27 2.45 22.07
CA GLY A 214 -20.61 3.00 22.25
C GLY A 214 -20.58 4.54 22.33
N ASP A 215 -21.51 5.22 21.66
CA ASP A 215 -21.68 6.67 21.75
C ASP A 215 -23.01 7.05 22.39
N THR A 216 -23.03 7.00 23.73
CA THR A 216 -24.19 7.29 24.59
C THR A 216 -24.25 8.75 25.04
N ARG A 217 -23.53 9.69 24.40
CA ARG A 217 -23.58 11.11 24.78
C ARG A 217 -24.98 11.70 24.60
N ASP A 218 -25.60 12.18 25.66
CA ASP A 218 -27.00 12.67 25.60
C ASP A 218 -27.14 14.10 25.05
N ASN A 219 -26.05 14.87 25.05
CA ASN A 219 -26.03 16.25 24.57
C ASN A 219 -25.98 16.39 23.04
N TYR A 220 -26.01 15.29 22.29
CA TYR A 220 -25.97 15.28 20.83
C TYR A 220 -27.08 14.42 20.23
N SER A 221 -27.70 14.93 19.16
CA SER A 221 -28.68 14.18 18.39
C SER A 221 -28.05 12.97 17.68
N PRO A 222 -28.80 11.88 17.40
CA PRO A 222 -28.29 10.75 16.64
C PRO A 222 -27.71 11.17 15.28
N GLY A 223 -28.38 12.08 14.56
CA GLY A 223 -27.89 12.59 13.28
C GLY A 223 -26.54 13.31 13.38
N TRP A 224 -26.29 14.06 14.45
CA TRP A 224 -24.98 14.65 14.70
C TRP A 224 -23.92 13.57 14.93
N LYS A 225 -24.24 12.54 15.72
CA LYS A 225 -23.32 11.41 15.97
C LYS A 225 -23.02 10.64 14.69
N PHE A 226 -24.01 10.43 13.82
CA PHE A 226 -23.82 9.77 12.52
C PHE A 226 -22.76 10.51 11.71
N ASN A 227 -22.92 11.81 11.51
CA ASN A 227 -21.96 12.64 10.79
C ASN A 227 -20.58 12.65 11.47
N HIS A 228 -20.52 12.71 12.80
CA HIS A 228 -19.25 12.69 13.54
C HIS A 228 -18.41 11.44 13.25
N TRP A 229 -19.06 10.27 13.20
CA TRP A 229 -18.38 9.00 12.97
C TRP A 229 -18.19 8.65 11.49
N GLU A 230 -19.10 9.13 10.62
CA GLU A 230 -18.90 9.06 9.16
C GLU A 230 -17.69 9.89 8.73
N LEU A 231 -17.55 11.12 9.24
CA LEU A 231 -16.39 11.99 8.98
C LEU A 231 -15.07 11.33 9.40
N LYS A 232 -15.08 10.60 10.52
CA LYS A 232 -13.92 9.87 11.05
C LYS A 232 -13.67 8.53 10.36
N GLY A 233 -14.55 8.09 9.47
CA GLY A 233 -14.41 6.88 8.67
C GLY A 233 -14.54 5.58 9.43
N VAL A 234 -15.34 5.54 10.50
CA VAL A 234 -15.65 4.27 11.18
C VAL A 234 -16.37 3.34 10.19
N PRO A 235 -15.86 2.13 9.92
CA PRO A 235 -16.39 1.24 8.87
C PRO A 235 -17.86 0.87 9.03
N ILE A 236 -18.29 0.59 10.26
CA ILE A 236 -19.65 0.12 10.56
C ILE A 236 -20.27 0.99 11.65
N ARG A 237 -21.50 1.43 11.41
CA ARG A 237 -22.37 2.00 12.44
C ARG A 237 -23.49 1.02 12.76
N LEU A 238 -23.66 0.73 14.05
CA LEU A 238 -24.79 0.02 14.62
C LEU A 238 -25.77 1.03 15.22
N GLU A 239 -26.99 1.05 14.70
CA GLU A 239 -28.09 1.87 15.18
C GLU A 239 -29.03 0.97 16.01
N VAL A 240 -29.29 1.38 17.25
CA VAL A 240 -30.15 0.64 18.18
C VAL A 240 -31.32 1.54 18.55
N GLY A 241 -32.54 1.18 18.16
CA GLY A 241 -33.75 1.94 18.48
C GLY A 241 -34.80 1.12 19.24
N PRO A 242 -35.80 1.77 19.86
CA PRO A 242 -36.89 1.08 20.57
C PRO A 242 -37.68 0.10 19.70
N ARG A 243 -37.78 0.38 18.39
CA ARG A 243 -38.45 -0.51 17.43
C ARG A 243 -37.63 -1.79 17.22
N ASP A 244 -36.33 -1.64 17.02
CA ASP A 244 -35.42 -2.75 16.74
C ASP A 244 -35.23 -3.64 17.98
N LEU A 245 -35.23 -3.04 19.18
CA LEU A 245 -35.27 -3.78 20.45
C LEU A 245 -36.47 -4.73 20.55
N LYS A 246 -37.68 -4.26 20.18
CA LYS A 246 -38.89 -5.11 20.19
C LYS A 246 -38.82 -6.24 19.18
N GLN A 247 -38.06 -6.05 18.11
CA GLN A 247 -37.85 -7.02 17.04
C GLN A 247 -36.59 -7.88 17.26
N GLN A 248 -35.87 -7.70 18.38
CA GLN A 248 -34.63 -8.40 18.69
C GLN A 248 -33.62 -8.33 17.54
N GLN A 249 -33.43 -7.13 17.01
CA GLN A 249 -32.45 -6.84 15.98
C GLN A 249 -31.78 -5.48 16.18
N CYS A 250 -30.77 -5.22 15.36
CA CYS A 250 -30.12 -3.93 15.20
C CYS A 250 -29.99 -3.56 13.73
N VAL A 251 -29.90 -2.26 13.43
CA VAL A 251 -29.64 -1.77 12.07
C VAL A 251 -28.15 -1.53 11.91
N VAL A 252 -27.59 -2.04 10.81
CA VAL A 252 -26.19 -1.85 10.43
C VAL A 252 -26.10 -0.96 9.21
N VAL A 253 -25.21 0.03 9.27
CA VAL A 253 -24.89 0.92 8.16
C VAL A 253 -23.40 0.85 7.84
N LEU A 254 -23.08 0.60 6.57
CA LEU A 254 -21.71 0.50 6.07
C LEU A 254 -21.19 1.87 5.60
N ARG A 255 -19.97 2.21 5.96
CA ARG A 255 -19.39 3.53 5.65
C ARG A 255 -18.99 3.71 4.19
N HIS A 256 -18.46 2.67 3.53
CA HIS A 256 -17.88 2.79 2.19
C HIS A 256 -18.93 2.90 1.07
N ASN A 257 -20.14 2.39 1.29
CA ASN A 257 -21.22 2.41 0.28
C ASN A 257 -22.58 2.92 0.83
N GLY A 258 -22.72 3.14 2.14
CA GLY A 258 -23.97 3.59 2.76
C GLY A 258 -25.07 2.52 2.86
N ALA A 259 -24.78 1.27 2.52
CA ALA A 259 -25.75 0.18 2.54
C ALA A 259 -26.28 -0.04 3.96
N LYS A 260 -27.58 -0.32 4.06
CA LYS A 260 -28.28 -0.58 5.32
C LYS A 260 -28.84 -1.99 5.33
N SER A 261 -28.70 -2.67 6.46
CA SER A 261 -29.28 -3.99 6.70
C SER A 261 -29.67 -4.14 8.17
N THR A 262 -30.46 -5.15 8.49
CA THR A 262 -30.74 -5.52 9.88
C THR A 262 -30.04 -6.83 10.22
N ILE A 263 -29.57 -6.94 11.45
CA ILE A 263 -28.94 -8.15 11.99
C ILE A 263 -29.68 -8.55 13.28
N PRO A 264 -30.16 -9.80 13.39
CA PRO A 264 -30.73 -10.32 14.63
C PRO A 264 -29.73 -10.30 15.78
N ASP A 265 -30.21 -10.06 17.00
CA ASP A 265 -29.38 -9.99 18.22
C ASP A 265 -28.47 -11.20 18.42
N ALA A 266 -28.94 -12.38 17.99
CA ALA A 266 -28.24 -13.65 18.12
C ALA A 266 -27.00 -13.74 17.24
N ASP A 267 -27.01 -13.05 16.10
CA ASP A 267 -26.00 -13.17 15.05
C ASP A 267 -24.98 -12.02 15.07
N VAL A 268 -25.17 -11.01 15.92
CA VAL A 268 -24.28 -9.82 15.98
C VAL A 268 -22.81 -10.20 16.17
N SER A 269 -22.52 -11.20 17.00
CA SER A 269 -21.15 -11.65 17.30
C SER A 269 -20.48 -12.37 16.14
N THR A 270 -21.23 -12.92 15.18
CA THR A 270 -20.70 -13.65 14.01
C THR A 270 -20.76 -12.80 12.75
N SER A 271 -21.89 -12.16 12.48
CA SER A 271 -22.10 -11.38 11.26
C SER A 271 -21.28 -10.10 11.19
N ILE A 272 -20.99 -9.44 12.32
CA ILE A 272 -20.20 -8.18 12.29
C ILE A 272 -18.73 -8.43 11.87
N PRO A 273 -18.00 -9.41 12.42
CA PRO A 273 -16.69 -9.79 11.91
C PRO A 273 -16.68 -10.14 10.41
N GLU A 274 -17.63 -10.95 9.95
CA GLU A 274 -17.76 -11.33 8.53
C GLU A 274 -18.02 -10.12 7.63
N LEU A 275 -18.81 -9.16 8.14
CA LEU A 275 -19.11 -7.93 7.43
C LEU A 275 -17.89 -7.00 7.35
N LEU A 276 -17.04 -6.94 8.40
CA LEU A 276 -15.78 -6.21 8.34
C LEU A 276 -14.83 -6.80 7.27
N ASP A 277 -14.76 -8.12 7.17
CA ASP A 277 -13.97 -8.78 6.11
C ASP A 277 -14.55 -8.51 4.72
N THR A 278 -15.88 -8.50 4.59
CA THR A 278 -16.57 -8.16 3.34
C THR A 278 -16.29 -6.72 2.93
N VAL A 279 -16.40 -5.76 3.85
CA VAL A 279 -16.07 -4.34 3.61
C VAL A 279 -14.62 -4.19 3.13
N GLN A 280 -13.65 -4.87 3.75
CA GLN A 280 -12.25 -4.83 3.31
C GLN A 280 -12.09 -5.33 1.87
N LYS A 281 -12.76 -6.44 1.51
CA LYS A 281 -12.72 -7.02 0.16
C LYS A 281 -13.38 -6.11 -0.87
N GLU A 282 -14.55 -5.56 -0.56
CA GLU A 282 -15.28 -4.64 -1.45
C GLU A 282 -14.51 -3.34 -1.68
N MET A 283 -13.88 -2.78 -0.65
CA MET A 283 -13.01 -1.61 -0.79
C MET A 283 -11.82 -1.91 -1.71
N LYS A 284 -11.15 -3.07 -1.53
CA LYS A 284 -10.05 -3.49 -2.42
C LYS A 284 -10.54 -3.67 -3.85
N ALA A 285 -11.67 -4.33 -4.05
CA ALA A 285 -12.25 -4.56 -5.37
C ALA A 285 -12.57 -3.25 -6.09
N LYS A 286 -13.21 -2.29 -5.39
CA LYS A 286 -13.48 -0.95 -5.93
C LYS A 286 -12.19 -0.25 -6.37
N ALA A 287 -11.16 -0.27 -5.54
CA ALA A 287 -9.87 0.35 -5.85
C ALA A 287 -9.14 -0.35 -7.02
N VAL A 288 -9.23 -1.69 -7.13
CA VAL A 288 -8.70 -2.46 -8.27
C VAL A 288 -9.40 -2.07 -9.56
N THR A 289 -10.73 -1.96 -9.56
CA THR A 289 -11.49 -1.51 -10.73
C THR A 289 -11.12 -0.08 -11.10
N ASP A 290 -10.97 0.82 -10.13
CA ASP A 290 -10.54 2.19 -10.36
C ASP A 290 -9.15 2.27 -10.99
N LEU A 291 -8.16 1.55 -10.46
CA LEU A 291 -6.83 1.46 -11.07
C LEU A 291 -6.89 0.93 -12.50
N SER A 292 -7.66 -0.14 -12.74
CA SER A 292 -7.79 -0.78 -14.05
C SER A 292 -8.42 0.16 -15.09
N ASN A 293 -9.44 0.91 -14.71
CA ASN A 293 -10.10 1.91 -15.56
C ASN A 293 -9.21 3.15 -15.83
N ASN A 294 -8.13 3.30 -15.06
CA ASN A 294 -7.20 4.42 -15.18
C ASN A 294 -5.82 4.05 -15.72
N MET A 295 -5.60 2.77 -16.05
CA MET A 295 -4.36 2.29 -16.63
C MET A 295 -4.55 1.96 -18.11
N MET A 296 -3.92 2.75 -18.97
CA MET A 296 -4.06 2.65 -20.42
C MET A 296 -2.77 2.15 -21.07
N VAL A 297 -2.89 1.51 -22.23
CA VAL A 297 -1.74 1.18 -23.08
C VAL A 297 -1.71 2.18 -24.25
N ALA A 298 -0.56 2.80 -24.50
CA ALA A 298 -0.36 3.71 -25.61
C ALA A 298 0.84 3.26 -26.46
N ASP A 299 0.59 2.98 -27.73
CA ASP A 299 1.62 2.64 -28.71
C ASP A 299 1.98 3.81 -29.63
N THR A 300 1.22 4.90 -29.57
CA THR A 300 1.42 6.15 -30.33
C THR A 300 1.56 7.34 -29.38
N TRP A 301 2.29 8.37 -29.82
CA TRP A 301 2.50 9.57 -29.01
C TRP A 301 1.20 10.36 -28.83
N GLU A 302 0.32 10.33 -29.82
CA GLU A 302 -1.00 10.94 -29.79
C GLU A 302 -1.88 10.32 -28.70
N ASP A 303 -1.93 8.98 -28.63
CA ASP A 303 -2.66 8.28 -27.57
C ASP A 303 -2.04 8.52 -26.20
N PHE A 304 -0.70 8.59 -26.12
CA PHE A 304 0.01 8.91 -24.89
C PHE A 304 -0.43 10.26 -24.33
N LEU A 305 -0.43 11.32 -25.15
CA LEU A 305 -0.86 12.66 -24.72
C LEU A 305 -2.35 12.67 -24.36
N LYS A 306 -3.20 12.04 -25.18
CA LYS A 306 -4.64 11.94 -24.93
C LYS A 306 -4.95 11.31 -23.56
N PHE A 307 -4.31 10.19 -23.23
CA PHE A 307 -4.54 9.51 -21.95
C PHE A 307 -3.95 10.30 -20.78
N LEU A 308 -2.81 10.99 -20.98
CA LEU A 308 -2.21 11.82 -19.94
C LEU A 308 -3.12 13.01 -19.59
N ASP A 309 -3.75 13.62 -20.59
CA ASP A 309 -4.72 14.70 -20.39
C ASP A 309 -5.96 14.24 -19.63
N GLN A 310 -6.37 12.99 -19.83
CA GLN A 310 -7.47 12.36 -19.09
C GLN A 310 -7.08 11.94 -17.66
N GLY A 311 -5.86 12.28 -17.20
CA GLY A 311 -5.37 11.94 -15.86
C GLY A 311 -5.07 10.45 -15.69
N LYS A 312 -4.82 9.72 -16.77
CA LYS A 312 -4.55 8.27 -16.74
C LYS A 312 -3.06 8.02 -16.51
N ILE A 313 -2.74 6.82 -16.02
CA ILE A 313 -1.39 6.25 -16.08
C ILE A 313 -1.26 5.36 -17.33
N ILE A 314 -0.09 5.36 -17.94
CA ILE A 314 0.09 4.89 -19.32
C ILE A 314 1.22 3.88 -19.37
N GLN A 315 0.98 2.68 -19.86
CA GLN A 315 2.05 1.76 -20.25
C GLN A 315 2.38 1.99 -21.73
N ALA A 316 3.63 2.33 -22.00
CA ALA A 316 4.11 2.62 -23.36
C ALA A 316 5.43 1.89 -23.67
N PRO A 317 5.69 1.53 -24.93
CA PRO A 317 6.95 0.91 -25.35
C PRO A 317 8.11 1.91 -25.19
N PHE A 318 9.12 1.55 -24.39
CA PHE A 318 10.20 2.46 -24.03
C PHE A 318 11.60 1.85 -24.21
N CYS A 319 12.54 2.62 -24.74
CA CYS A 319 13.93 2.18 -24.98
C CYS A 319 14.82 2.17 -23.71
N LEU A 320 14.29 2.65 -22.57
CA LEU A 320 14.98 2.74 -21.27
C LEU A 320 16.20 3.67 -21.26
N GLU A 321 16.22 4.67 -22.13
CA GLU A 321 17.33 5.63 -22.22
C GLU A 321 16.96 6.98 -21.61
N GLY A 322 17.90 7.56 -20.85
CA GLY A 322 17.73 8.84 -20.17
C GLY A 322 17.27 10.00 -21.08
N PRO A 323 17.87 10.21 -22.26
CA PRO A 323 17.44 11.27 -23.18
C PRO A 323 16.00 11.13 -23.66
N ALA A 324 15.52 9.90 -23.86
CA ALA A 324 14.14 9.65 -24.24
C ALA A 324 13.18 9.95 -23.08
N GLU A 325 13.60 9.68 -21.84
CA GLU A 325 12.83 10.03 -20.64
C GLU A 325 12.72 11.55 -20.44
N ASP A 326 13.82 12.28 -20.66
CA ASP A 326 13.82 13.76 -20.69
C ASP A 326 12.88 14.30 -21.76
N TRP A 327 12.96 13.74 -22.96
CA TRP A 327 12.12 14.15 -24.08
C TRP A 327 10.64 13.96 -23.76
N ILE A 328 10.25 12.80 -23.19
CA ILE A 328 8.86 12.53 -22.79
C ILE A 328 8.42 13.55 -21.75
N LYS A 329 9.23 13.81 -20.72
CA LYS A 329 8.91 14.77 -19.66
C LYS A 329 8.68 16.17 -20.21
N THR A 330 9.54 16.64 -21.12
CA THR A 330 9.42 17.98 -21.70
C THR A 330 8.23 18.08 -22.67
N ASN A 331 8.07 17.13 -23.59
CA ASN A 331 7.07 17.22 -24.65
C ASN A 331 5.65 16.83 -24.20
N SER A 332 5.51 16.27 -23.00
CA SER A 332 4.21 16.01 -22.37
C SER A 332 3.83 17.04 -21.30
N ALA A 333 4.67 18.04 -21.05
CA ALA A 333 4.34 19.14 -20.15
C ALA A 333 3.28 20.06 -20.78
N ARG A 334 2.36 20.57 -19.96
CA ARG A 334 1.35 21.56 -20.35
C ARG A 334 1.16 22.57 -19.23
N ASP A 335 1.10 23.85 -19.56
CA ASP A 335 0.85 24.98 -18.63
C ASP A 335 -0.59 25.06 -18.10
N GLN A 336 -1.31 23.94 -18.03
CA GLN A 336 -2.64 23.88 -17.46
C GLN A 336 -2.57 23.22 -16.08
N ASP A 337 -2.74 24.04 -15.06
CA ASP A 337 -2.97 23.59 -13.69
C ASP A 337 -4.33 22.87 -13.64
N LEU A 338 -4.30 21.53 -13.74
CA LEU A 338 -5.50 20.71 -13.53
C LEU A 338 -6.05 20.84 -12.10
N VAL A 339 -5.21 21.32 -11.16
CA VAL A 339 -5.57 21.60 -9.77
C VAL A 339 -4.82 22.85 -9.34
N ALA A 340 -5.53 23.83 -8.75
CA ALA A 340 -4.92 25.04 -8.22
C ALA A 340 -3.77 24.71 -7.24
N GLY A 341 -2.55 25.13 -7.57
CA GLY A 341 -1.35 24.92 -6.75
C GLY A 341 -0.58 23.61 -7.02
N ALA A 342 -1.01 22.77 -7.95
CA ALA A 342 -0.24 21.59 -8.36
C ALA A 342 0.75 21.95 -9.49
N PRO A 343 2.05 21.60 -9.38
CA PRO A 343 3.01 21.96 -10.42
C PRO A 343 2.63 21.34 -11.76
N SER A 344 2.61 22.18 -12.81
CA SER A 344 2.63 21.78 -14.22
C SER A 344 3.82 20.83 -14.42
N MET A 345 3.53 19.55 -14.59
CA MET A 345 4.54 18.51 -14.75
C MET A 345 4.14 17.61 -15.91
N GLY A 346 5.06 17.43 -16.85
CA GLY A 346 4.97 16.36 -17.83
C GLY A 346 5.11 14.98 -17.19
N ALA A 347 4.82 13.95 -17.97
CA ALA A 347 4.89 12.57 -17.52
C ALA A 347 6.32 12.18 -17.12
N LYS A 348 6.44 11.39 -16.06
CA LYS A 348 7.68 10.71 -15.65
C LYS A 348 7.48 9.21 -15.75
N SER A 349 8.59 8.46 -15.80
CA SER A 349 8.50 7.02 -15.62
C SER A 349 8.17 6.70 -14.16
N LEU A 350 7.11 5.91 -13.96
CA LEU A 350 6.71 5.42 -12.66
C LEU A 350 7.45 4.12 -12.36
N CYS A 351 7.34 3.13 -13.23
CA CYS A 351 8.15 1.91 -13.16
C CYS A 351 8.12 1.14 -14.48
N ILE A 352 9.00 0.17 -14.62
CA ILE A 352 8.93 -0.93 -15.57
C ILE A 352 8.17 -2.05 -14.84
N PRO A 353 6.88 -2.30 -15.14
CA PRO A 353 6.07 -3.25 -14.39
C PRO A 353 6.60 -4.67 -14.54
N PHE A 354 6.56 -5.46 -13.46
CA PHE A 354 6.87 -6.90 -13.54
C PHE A 354 5.78 -7.71 -14.24
N LYS A 355 4.55 -7.16 -14.28
CA LYS A 355 3.40 -7.71 -14.98
C LYS A 355 2.83 -6.60 -15.90
N PRO A 356 3.40 -6.39 -17.09
CA PRO A 356 2.88 -5.38 -18.01
C PRO A 356 1.51 -5.80 -18.55
N LEU A 357 0.69 -4.83 -18.96
CA LEU A 357 -0.63 -5.09 -19.56
C LEU A 357 -0.51 -5.68 -20.97
N LYS A 358 0.61 -5.42 -21.64
CA LYS A 358 0.91 -5.86 -23.00
C LYS A 358 2.37 -6.26 -23.10
N GLU A 359 2.64 -7.30 -23.88
CA GLU A 359 4.00 -7.70 -24.24
C GLU A 359 4.51 -6.90 -25.43
N LEU A 360 5.83 -6.68 -25.47
CA LEU A 360 6.48 -5.98 -26.58
C LEU A 360 6.41 -6.79 -27.87
N ALA A 361 5.91 -6.15 -28.93
CA ALA A 361 5.99 -6.72 -30.25
C ALA A 361 7.44 -6.68 -30.78
N PRO A 362 7.87 -7.68 -31.56
CA PRO A 362 9.19 -7.65 -32.21
C PRO A 362 9.38 -6.39 -33.06
N GLY A 363 10.49 -5.69 -32.87
CA GLY A 363 10.81 -4.48 -33.63
C GLY A 363 10.00 -3.24 -33.25
N GLN A 364 9.17 -3.29 -32.20
CA GLN A 364 8.41 -2.13 -31.74
C GLN A 364 9.33 -0.99 -31.31
N MET A 365 9.03 0.22 -31.77
CA MET A 365 9.86 1.40 -31.53
C MET A 365 9.49 2.11 -30.23
N CYS A 366 10.43 2.88 -29.70
CA CYS A 366 10.22 3.71 -28.53
C CYS A 366 9.15 4.78 -28.78
N ILE A 367 8.27 4.97 -27.80
CA ILE A 367 7.20 5.97 -27.81
C ILE A 367 7.70 7.41 -28.02
N SER A 368 8.98 7.67 -27.69
CA SER A 368 9.60 8.99 -27.87
C SER A 368 9.97 9.32 -29.32
N GLY A 369 9.76 8.41 -30.28
CA GLY A 369 10.07 8.63 -31.70
C GLY A 369 11.56 8.77 -32.04
N ASN A 370 12.47 8.34 -31.14
CA ASN A 370 13.92 8.51 -31.31
C ASN A 370 14.58 7.49 -32.27
N GLY A 371 13.79 6.71 -33.01
CA GLY A 371 14.27 5.67 -33.93
C GLY A 371 14.90 4.45 -33.25
N LYS A 372 14.81 4.31 -31.93
CA LYS A 372 15.37 3.17 -31.18
C LYS A 372 14.30 2.12 -30.88
N PRO A 373 14.65 0.82 -30.90
CA PRO A 373 13.75 -0.24 -30.47
C PRO A 373 13.45 -0.11 -28.98
N ALA A 374 12.19 -0.36 -28.62
CA ALA A 374 11.76 -0.43 -27.25
C ALA A 374 12.30 -1.71 -26.58
N LYS A 375 12.61 -1.62 -25.28
CA LYS A 375 13.18 -2.71 -24.48
C LYS A 375 12.19 -3.23 -23.43
N ALA A 376 11.30 -2.38 -22.95
CA ALA A 376 10.22 -2.75 -22.03
C ALA A 376 8.97 -1.89 -22.26
N TYR A 377 7.79 -2.41 -21.90
CA TYR A 377 6.68 -1.53 -21.57
C TYR A 377 6.98 -0.86 -20.23
N CYS A 378 6.98 0.47 -20.21
CA CYS A 378 7.20 1.25 -19.00
C CYS A 378 5.91 2.02 -18.68
N LEU A 379 5.56 2.04 -17.40
CA LEU A 379 4.45 2.81 -16.86
C LEU A 379 4.90 4.27 -16.67
N PHE A 380 4.13 5.20 -17.22
CA PHE A 380 4.31 6.63 -17.14
C PHE A 380 3.08 7.31 -16.57
N GLY A 381 3.25 8.52 -16.07
CA GLY A 381 2.14 9.38 -15.66
C GLY A 381 2.63 10.66 -15.01
N ARG A 382 1.70 11.54 -14.68
CA ARG A 382 1.99 12.63 -13.73
C ARG A 382 2.19 12.01 -12.36
N SER A 383 3.14 12.53 -11.59
CA SER A 383 3.47 12.02 -10.26
C SER A 383 3.28 13.12 -9.20
N TYR A 384 3.03 12.68 -7.97
CA TYR A 384 3.31 13.48 -6.76
C TYR A 384 4.81 13.65 -6.53
#